data_AF-A0A0N1HWZ1-F1
#
_entry.id   AF-A0A0N1HWZ1-F1
#
_cell.length_a   1.000
_cell.length_b   1.000
_cell.length_c   1.000
_cell.angle_alpha   90.00
_cell.angle_beta   90.00
_cell.angle_gamma   90.00
#
_symmetry.space_group_name_H-M   'P 1'
#
loop_
_entity.id
_entity.type
_entity.pdbx_description
1 polymer ?
#
loop_
_entity_poly.entity_id
_entity_poly.type
_entity_poly.pdbx_seq_one_letter_code
_entity_poly.pdbx_strand_id
1 'polypeptide(L)'
;MFGGGEEYFQDPPEIDRETLARFASFCGRLRAIEKPSKKSVSDAVELARAVGDTLLAYELVVGALFRHIKTWSGQKQLACWYVLDKLCKEDRDKYGHTAGKYILEVGRDYIPYEDVELAGKYESLVEHWENVFPSHVVDALWLAKKERLWAVDHPAEMEQQQRAEEAEWKQEEIAMQDEDGLNDFGQPCIDYLQGHCSWGNSCRLYHPPGEEGTLPAECRMGDWKCSACGVINRHFRRRCSNCVREKPQYKKGRQLSVEEKLLSSPDPNVTAAFHQQFGYNPYIPAEAIAHFKLRFEGMSDEDYRKERAAAYRMRILGRPPSNALEERCKATKHFPVVDMEPDEDYDMGSDGRVAKRERTESLVPTSTAANSAIALFAQLVMERGILDPTVPQLFAELSRCIRQAASDASMQLNETQAEVLMSACMLGFTAWNANKGAVPFVAPFFKAIRHNETKLGLSTEQAEQLESMANMFLA
;
A
#
# COMPACT_ATOMS: atom_id res chain seq x y z
N MET A 1 1.00 17.96 3.18
CA MET A 1 2.25 17.16 3.28
C MET A 1 1.96 15.94 4.14
N PHE A 2 1.78 14.78 3.52
CA PHE A 2 1.98 13.47 4.16
C PHE A 2 2.43 12.53 3.05
N GLY A 3 3.68 12.07 3.17
CA GLY A 3 4.21 10.92 2.45
C GLY A 3 4.21 9.72 3.38
N GLY A 4 4.03 8.53 2.80
CA GLY A 4 4.10 7.26 3.51
C GLY A 4 4.03 6.13 2.50
N GLY A 5 5.18 5.52 2.21
CA GLY A 5 5.45 4.55 1.14
C GLY A 5 4.73 3.21 1.21
N GLU A 6 3.83 2.99 2.18
CA GLU A 6 3.25 1.66 2.46
C GLU A 6 1.82 1.49 1.93
N GLU A 7 1.11 2.58 1.63
CA GLU A 7 -0.23 2.54 1.04
C GLU A 7 -0.22 2.05 -0.43
N TYR A 8 0.96 1.94 -1.03
CA TYR A 8 1.19 1.72 -2.47
C TYR A 8 1.26 0.26 -2.91
N PHE A 9 1.04 -0.70 -2.01
CA PHE A 9 1.12 -2.14 -2.29
C PHE A 9 -0.20 -2.89 -2.04
N GLN A 10 -1.29 -2.17 -1.80
CA GLN A 10 -2.59 -2.82 -1.69
C GLN A 10 -3.10 -3.17 -3.08
N ASP A 11 -3.48 -4.44 -3.29
CA ASP A 11 -4.28 -4.84 -4.43
C ASP A 11 -5.48 -3.89 -4.55
N PRO A 12 -5.86 -3.48 -5.78
CA PRO A 12 -6.99 -2.59 -5.95
C PRO A 12 -8.19 -3.20 -5.21
N PRO A 13 -8.87 -2.43 -4.33
CA PRO A 13 -9.91 -2.99 -3.49
C PRO A 13 -10.96 -3.65 -4.36
N GLU A 14 -11.30 -4.90 -4.04
CA GLU A 14 -12.32 -5.64 -4.77
C GLU A 14 -13.64 -4.87 -4.69
N ILE A 15 -14.08 -4.32 -5.83
CA ILE A 15 -15.35 -3.62 -5.91
C ILE A 15 -16.42 -4.64 -6.26
N ASP A 16 -17.37 -4.81 -5.36
CA ASP A 16 -18.49 -5.70 -5.61
C ASP A 16 -19.33 -5.19 -6.81
N ARG A 17 -19.95 -6.15 -7.50
CA ARG A 17 -20.72 -5.88 -8.72
C ARG A 17 -21.93 -4.98 -8.45
N GLU A 18 -22.49 -4.99 -7.25
CA GLU A 18 -23.66 -4.22 -6.90
C GLU A 18 -23.32 -2.73 -6.73
N THR A 19 -22.22 -2.42 -6.03
CA THR A 19 -21.65 -1.07 -5.94
C THR A 19 -21.38 -0.49 -7.33
N LEU A 20 -20.79 -1.27 -8.23
CA LEU A 20 -20.56 -0.83 -9.62
C LEU A 20 -21.86 -0.59 -10.40
N ALA A 21 -22.89 -1.42 -10.20
CA ALA A 21 -24.19 -1.24 -10.86
C ALA A 21 -24.88 0.05 -10.39
N ARG A 22 -24.89 0.30 -9.07
CA ARG A 22 -25.46 1.53 -8.49
C ARG A 22 -24.66 2.76 -8.91
N PHE A 23 -23.33 2.66 -8.96
CA PHE A 23 -22.45 3.71 -9.48
C PHE A 23 -22.75 4.03 -10.96
N ALA A 24 -22.99 2.99 -11.78
CA ALA A 24 -23.38 3.18 -13.18
C ALA A 24 -24.72 3.91 -13.32
N SER A 25 -25.70 3.60 -12.45
CA SER A 25 -26.99 4.33 -12.40
C SER A 25 -26.79 5.80 -12.03
N PHE A 26 -25.96 6.10 -11.03
CA PHE A 26 -25.59 7.47 -10.68
C PHE A 26 -24.96 8.22 -11.87
N CYS A 27 -23.96 7.61 -12.52
CA CYS A 27 -23.32 8.19 -13.70
C CYS A 27 -24.31 8.42 -14.86
N GLY A 28 -25.23 7.47 -15.07
CA GLY A 28 -26.29 7.59 -16.07
C GLY A 28 -27.21 8.77 -15.78
N ARG A 29 -27.64 8.94 -14.52
CA ARG A 29 -28.47 10.07 -14.10
C ARG A 29 -27.74 11.40 -14.30
N LEU A 30 -26.48 11.48 -13.90
CA LEU A 30 -25.68 12.69 -14.00
C LEU A 30 -25.54 13.17 -15.47
N ARG A 31 -25.29 12.23 -16.41
CA ARG A 31 -25.24 12.53 -17.85
C ARG A 31 -26.56 13.03 -18.44
N ALA A 32 -27.69 12.64 -17.85
CA ALA A 32 -29.01 13.06 -18.30
C ALA A 32 -29.41 14.46 -17.80
N ILE A 33 -28.63 15.08 -16.89
CA ILE A 33 -28.91 16.43 -16.41
C ILE A 33 -28.40 17.46 -17.42
N GLU A 34 -29.31 18.13 -18.10
CA GLU A 34 -28.95 19.25 -18.99
C GLU A 34 -28.92 20.59 -18.26
N LYS A 35 -29.84 20.79 -17.30
CA LYS A 35 -29.95 22.00 -16.49
C LYS A 35 -30.14 21.64 -15.01
N PRO A 36 -29.48 22.36 -14.08
CA PRO A 36 -29.68 22.14 -12.65
C PRO A 36 -31.09 22.52 -12.24
N SER A 37 -31.81 21.58 -11.64
CA SER A 37 -33.10 21.79 -10.98
C SER A 37 -33.06 21.13 -9.62
N LYS A 38 -33.87 21.62 -8.66
CA LYS A 38 -33.91 21.04 -7.31
C LYS A 38 -34.21 19.53 -7.34
N LYS A 39 -35.09 19.10 -8.25
CA LYS A 39 -35.43 17.68 -8.45
C LYS A 39 -34.26 16.91 -9.06
N SER A 40 -33.70 17.36 -10.19
CA SER A 40 -32.59 16.64 -10.85
C SER A 40 -31.34 16.51 -9.97
N VAL A 41 -31.02 17.54 -9.18
CA VAL A 41 -29.92 17.49 -8.20
C VAL A 41 -30.24 16.51 -7.08
N SER A 42 -31.45 16.53 -6.52
CA SER A 42 -31.84 15.62 -5.43
C SER A 42 -31.83 14.15 -5.87
N ASP A 43 -32.38 13.85 -7.05
CA ASP A 43 -32.38 12.50 -7.61
C ASP A 43 -30.94 11.96 -7.80
N ALA A 44 -30.02 12.82 -8.26
CA ALA A 44 -28.62 12.45 -8.43
C ALA A 44 -27.92 12.22 -7.07
N VAL A 45 -28.22 13.03 -6.06
CA VAL A 45 -27.69 12.87 -4.69
C VAL A 45 -28.19 11.58 -4.05
N GLU A 46 -29.47 11.24 -4.22
CA GLU A 46 -30.03 9.97 -3.74
C GLU A 46 -29.33 8.77 -4.36
N LEU A 47 -29.10 8.79 -5.69
CA LEU A 47 -28.37 7.73 -6.37
C LEU A 47 -26.89 7.68 -5.97
N ALA A 48 -26.26 8.83 -5.71
CA ALA A 48 -24.89 8.90 -5.22
C ALA A 48 -24.73 8.24 -3.84
N ARG A 49 -25.69 8.46 -2.94
CA ARG A 49 -25.74 7.82 -1.62
C ARG A 49 -26.01 6.32 -1.71
N ALA A 50 -26.82 5.90 -2.66
CA ALA A 50 -27.12 4.49 -2.88
C ALA A 50 -25.88 3.67 -3.31
N VAL A 51 -24.83 4.33 -3.85
CA VAL A 51 -23.59 3.65 -4.28
C VAL A 51 -22.96 2.86 -3.15
N GLY A 52 -22.93 3.41 -1.93
CA GLY A 52 -22.42 2.70 -0.76
C GLY A 52 -21.96 3.65 0.34
N ASP A 53 -21.68 3.08 1.52
CA ASP A 53 -21.25 3.82 2.71
C ASP A 53 -19.78 3.50 3.10
N THR A 54 -18.93 3.35 2.08
CA THR A 54 -17.50 3.07 2.24
C THR A 54 -16.66 4.20 1.65
N LEU A 55 -15.41 4.34 2.12
CA LEU A 55 -14.48 5.35 1.59
C LEU A 55 -14.35 5.25 0.06
N LEU A 56 -14.24 4.04 -0.46
CA LEU A 56 -14.16 3.76 -1.90
C LEU A 56 -15.41 4.23 -2.65
N ALA A 57 -16.61 4.01 -2.10
CA ALA A 57 -17.86 4.47 -2.71
C ALA A 57 -17.90 6.01 -2.79
N TYR A 58 -17.44 6.71 -1.75
CA TYR A 58 -17.35 8.16 -1.76
C TYR A 58 -16.33 8.65 -2.80
N GLU A 59 -15.17 7.99 -2.91
CA GLU A 59 -14.14 8.32 -3.90
C GLU A 59 -14.62 8.11 -5.34
N LEU A 60 -15.40 7.05 -5.60
CA LEU A 60 -16.01 6.82 -6.91
C LEU A 60 -16.96 7.95 -7.30
N VAL A 61 -17.87 8.33 -6.40
CA VAL A 61 -18.86 9.40 -6.63
C VAL A 61 -18.18 10.74 -6.82
N VAL A 62 -17.29 11.13 -5.90
CA VAL A 62 -16.56 12.41 -5.95
C VAL A 62 -15.65 12.46 -7.19
N GLY A 63 -14.95 11.37 -7.49
CA GLY A 63 -14.11 11.25 -8.68
C GLY A 63 -14.90 11.41 -9.98
N ALA A 64 -16.10 10.82 -10.07
CA ALA A 64 -16.98 11.00 -11.23
C ALA A 64 -17.47 12.45 -11.38
N LEU A 65 -17.86 13.10 -10.28
CA LEU A 65 -18.25 14.51 -10.28
C LEU A 65 -17.11 15.40 -10.76
N PHE A 66 -15.91 15.25 -10.19
CA PHE A 66 -14.75 16.02 -10.62
C PHE A 66 -14.37 15.75 -12.07
N ARG A 67 -14.45 14.50 -12.55
CA ARG A 67 -14.23 14.19 -13.97
C ARG A 67 -15.17 14.98 -14.88
N HIS A 68 -16.46 15.03 -14.55
CA HIS A 68 -17.45 15.76 -15.34
C HIS A 68 -17.27 17.28 -15.22
N ILE A 69 -16.94 17.79 -14.02
CA ILE A 69 -16.58 19.20 -13.82
C ILE A 69 -15.42 19.61 -14.72
N LYS A 70 -14.39 18.78 -14.85
CA LYS A 70 -13.21 19.09 -15.68
C LYS A 70 -13.48 19.08 -17.19
N THR A 71 -14.54 18.40 -17.63
CA THR A 71 -14.79 18.12 -19.06
C THR A 71 -16.04 18.80 -19.60
N TRP A 72 -16.99 19.17 -18.74
CA TRP A 72 -18.22 19.86 -19.13
C TRP A 72 -18.14 21.35 -18.82
N SER A 73 -18.96 22.13 -19.50
CA SER A 73 -19.08 23.58 -19.31
C SER A 73 -20.53 24.01 -19.14
N GLY A 74 -20.73 25.27 -18.72
CA GLY A 74 -22.05 25.88 -18.58
C GLY A 74 -22.95 25.19 -17.56
N GLN A 75 -24.24 25.08 -17.87
CA GLN A 75 -25.26 24.55 -16.94
C GLN A 75 -25.00 23.09 -16.53
N LYS A 76 -24.41 22.27 -17.40
CA LYS A 76 -24.08 20.86 -17.08
C LYS A 76 -22.97 20.76 -16.04
N GLN A 77 -21.96 21.62 -16.15
CA GLN A 77 -20.89 21.70 -15.16
C GLN A 77 -21.44 22.21 -13.82
N LEU A 78 -22.27 23.27 -13.85
CA LEU A 78 -22.93 23.81 -12.66
C LEU A 78 -23.79 22.76 -11.94
N ALA A 79 -24.47 21.89 -12.67
CA ALA A 79 -25.24 20.79 -12.07
C ALA A 79 -24.35 19.81 -11.28
N CYS A 80 -23.14 19.50 -11.77
CA CYS A 80 -22.19 18.66 -11.05
C CYS A 80 -21.72 19.35 -9.76
N TRP A 81 -21.45 20.66 -9.82
CA TRP A 81 -21.11 21.47 -8.65
C TRP A 81 -22.23 21.49 -7.60
N TYR A 82 -23.50 21.62 -8.00
CA TYR A 82 -24.63 21.56 -7.07
C TYR A 82 -24.88 20.18 -6.46
N VAL A 83 -24.64 19.10 -7.21
CA VAL A 83 -24.70 17.75 -6.65
C VAL A 83 -23.60 17.57 -5.60
N LEU A 84 -22.38 18.02 -5.89
CA LEU A 84 -21.26 17.99 -4.95
C LEU A 84 -21.55 18.83 -3.69
N ASP A 85 -22.02 20.07 -3.88
CA ASP A 85 -22.38 20.99 -2.79
C ASP A 85 -23.39 20.35 -1.82
N LYS A 86 -24.47 19.77 -2.36
CA LYS A 86 -25.50 19.14 -1.55
C LYS A 86 -24.98 17.91 -0.78
N LEU A 87 -24.16 17.08 -1.42
CA LEU A 87 -23.51 15.94 -0.75
C LEU A 87 -22.59 16.40 0.40
N CYS A 88 -21.78 17.43 0.17
CA CYS A 88 -20.82 17.91 1.16
C CYS A 88 -21.49 18.64 2.34
N LYS A 89 -22.64 19.29 2.12
CA LYS A 89 -23.42 19.95 3.19
C LYS A 89 -24.14 18.96 4.10
N GLU A 90 -24.79 17.96 3.51
CA GLU A 90 -25.61 17.01 4.26
C GLU A 90 -24.77 15.90 4.92
N ASP A 91 -23.63 15.51 4.32
CA ASP A 91 -22.75 14.43 4.79
C ASP A 91 -21.27 14.88 4.83
N ARG A 92 -21.00 15.93 5.63
CA ARG A 92 -19.69 16.60 5.69
C ARG A 92 -18.53 15.65 6.03
N ASP A 93 -18.73 14.76 6.99
CA ASP A 93 -17.69 13.83 7.46
C ASP A 93 -17.33 12.74 6.43
N LYS A 94 -18.17 12.57 5.39
CA LYS A 94 -18.02 11.56 4.34
C LYS A 94 -17.59 12.22 3.03
N TYR A 95 -18.56 12.73 2.27
CA TYR A 95 -18.30 13.32 0.95
C TYR A 95 -17.55 14.63 1.07
N GLY A 96 -17.81 15.44 2.11
CA GLY A 96 -17.05 16.67 2.38
C GLY A 96 -15.58 16.38 2.68
N HIS A 97 -15.29 15.39 3.52
CA HIS A 97 -13.92 14.97 3.81
C HIS A 97 -13.20 14.45 2.54
N THR A 98 -13.84 13.58 1.76
CA THR A 98 -13.26 13.04 0.52
C THR A 98 -13.05 14.13 -0.54
N ALA A 99 -14.05 14.99 -0.76
CA ALA A 99 -13.93 16.11 -1.70
C ALA A 99 -12.88 17.13 -1.25
N GLY A 100 -12.77 17.38 0.07
CA GLY A 100 -11.82 18.30 0.67
C GLY A 100 -10.36 18.01 0.30
N LYS A 101 -10.02 16.74 0.05
CA LYS A 101 -8.68 16.34 -0.42
C LYS A 101 -8.30 16.93 -1.80
N TYR A 102 -9.28 17.31 -2.62
CA TYR A 102 -9.08 17.72 -4.02
C TYR A 102 -9.77 19.04 -4.39
N ILE A 103 -10.68 19.53 -3.55
CA ILE A 103 -11.53 20.67 -3.87
C ILE A 103 -10.74 21.94 -4.16
N LEU A 104 -9.58 22.12 -3.53
CA LEU A 104 -8.70 23.25 -3.77
C LEU A 104 -8.16 23.25 -5.21
N GLU A 105 -7.59 22.12 -5.65
CA GLU A 105 -7.03 21.96 -7.00
C GLU A 105 -8.13 22.10 -8.05
N VAL A 106 -9.23 21.35 -7.89
CA VAL A 106 -10.31 21.34 -8.88
C VAL A 106 -11.08 22.66 -8.88
N GLY A 107 -11.34 23.24 -7.72
CA GLY A 107 -12.07 24.50 -7.61
C GLY A 107 -11.30 25.68 -8.21
N ARG A 108 -9.98 25.76 -7.95
CA ARG A 108 -9.09 26.80 -8.51
C ARG A 108 -9.11 26.80 -10.04
N ASP A 109 -9.01 25.62 -10.63
CA ASP A 109 -8.77 25.49 -12.07
C ASP A 109 -10.06 25.41 -12.90
N TYR A 110 -11.18 24.98 -12.31
CA TYR A 110 -12.37 24.60 -13.08
C TYR A 110 -13.68 25.30 -12.67
N ILE A 111 -13.65 26.24 -11.72
CA ILE A 111 -14.79 27.14 -11.51
C ILE A 111 -14.65 28.32 -12.50
N PRO A 112 -15.57 28.46 -13.49
CA PRO A 112 -15.43 29.47 -14.53
C PRO A 112 -16.06 30.79 -14.07
N TYR A 113 -15.32 31.56 -13.28
CA TYR A 113 -15.75 32.90 -12.84
C TYR A 113 -15.87 33.90 -14.00
N GLU A 114 -15.23 33.61 -15.11
CA GLU A 114 -15.29 34.37 -16.36
C GLU A 114 -16.64 34.26 -17.10
N ASP A 115 -17.51 33.31 -16.74
CA ASP A 115 -18.83 33.16 -17.35
C ASP A 115 -19.81 34.23 -16.83
N VAL A 116 -20.13 35.21 -17.67
CA VAL A 116 -20.98 36.37 -17.32
C VAL A 116 -22.37 35.95 -16.82
N GLU A 117 -22.94 34.84 -17.30
CA GLU A 117 -24.29 34.40 -16.92
C GLU A 117 -24.30 33.55 -15.65
N LEU A 118 -23.21 32.82 -15.38
CA LEU A 118 -23.13 31.84 -14.30
C LEU A 118 -22.23 32.25 -13.14
N ALA A 119 -21.36 33.25 -13.28
CA ALA A 119 -20.41 33.68 -12.27
C ALA A 119 -21.04 33.89 -10.89
N GLY A 120 -22.15 34.64 -10.81
CA GLY A 120 -22.84 34.90 -9.54
C GLY A 120 -23.36 33.63 -8.86
N LYS A 121 -23.66 32.57 -9.62
CA LYS A 121 -24.06 31.27 -9.05
C LYS A 121 -22.87 30.49 -8.48
N TYR A 122 -21.71 30.59 -9.11
CA TYR A 122 -20.46 30.01 -8.60
C TYR A 122 -19.96 30.76 -7.36
N GLU A 123 -20.08 32.09 -7.34
CA GLU A 123 -19.74 32.91 -6.18
C GLU A 123 -20.59 32.52 -4.97
N SER A 124 -21.92 32.49 -5.13
CA SER A 124 -22.81 32.06 -4.05
C SER A 124 -22.55 30.63 -3.59
N LEU A 125 -22.12 29.74 -4.50
CA LEU A 125 -21.74 28.37 -4.14
C LEU A 125 -20.49 28.34 -3.26
N VAL A 126 -19.44 29.10 -3.60
CA VAL A 126 -18.20 29.17 -2.81
C VAL A 126 -18.39 29.90 -1.48
N GLU A 127 -19.26 30.92 -1.43
CA GLU A 127 -19.65 31.59 -0.18
C GLU A 127 -20.25 30.60 0.83
N HIS A 128 -21.15 29.72 0.38
CA HIS A 128 -21.73 28.71 1.26
C HIS A 128 -20.72 27.66 1.75
N TRP A 129 -19.57 27.53 1.07
CA TRP A 129 -18.54 26.57 1.43
C TRP A 129 -17.66 26.99 2.60
N GLU A 130 -17.74 28.24 3.06
CA GLU A 130 -17.09 28.71 4.30
C GLU A 130 -17.46 27.84 5.52
N ASN A 131 -18.68 27.29 5.51
CA ASN A 131 -19.18 26.42 6.57
C ASN A 131 -18.94 24.92 6.31
N VAL A 132 -18.41 24.56 5.14
CA VAL A 132 -18.24 23.17 4.68
C VAL A 132 -16.77 22.78 4.64
N PHE A 133 -15.90 23.62 4.09
CA PHE A 133 -14.46 23.38 3.98
C PHE A 133 -13.67 24.31 4.91
N PRO A 134 -12.39 24.00 5.22
CA PRO A 134 -11.54 24.89 6.00
C PRO A 134 -11.37 26.27 5.36
N SER A 135 -11.24 27.32 6.16
CA SER A 135 -11.13 28.71 5.68
C SER A 135 -10.01 28.89 4.66
N HIS A 136 -8.82 28.34 4.91
CA HIS A 136 -7.67 28.44 4.00
C HIS A 136 -7.95 27.88 2.59
N VAL A 137 -8.85 26.91 2.47
CA VAL A 137 -9.27 26.36 1.16
C VAL A 137 -10.14 27.37 0.44
N VAL A 138 -11.14 27.92 1.13
CA VAL A 138 -12.09 28.88 0.56
C VAL A 138 -11.38 30.19 0.20
N ASP A 139 -10.49 30.68 1.07
CA ASP A 139 -9.66 31.86 0.81
C ASP A 139 -8.80 31.69 -0.45
N ALA A 140 -8.22 30.52 -0.64
CA ALA A 140 -7.43 30.21 -1.84
C ALA A 140 -8.30 30.12 -3.10
N LEU A 141 -9.56 29.67 -3.00
CA LEU A 141 -10.51 29.73 -4.13
C LEU A 141 -10.89 31.18 -4.49
N TRP A 142 -11.00 32.06 -3.50
CA TRP A 142 -11.21 33.49 -3.75
C TRP A 142 -10.00 34.18 -4.36
N LEU A 143 -8.79 33.80 -3.96
CA LEU A 143 -7.56 34.25 -4.63
C LEU A 143 -7.52 33.76 -6.08
N ALA A 144 -7.85 32.49 -6.32
CA ALA A 144 -7.94 31.93 -7.67
C ALA A 144 -8.92 32.70 -8.57
N LYS A 145 -10.09 33.10 -8.04
CA LYS A 145 -11.03 33.97 -8.76
C LYS A 145 -10.36 35.25 -9.26
N LYS A 146 -9.62 35.94 -8.38
CA LYS A 146 -8.93 37.19 -8.73
C LYS A 146 -7.89 36.95 -9.82
N GLU A 147 -7.08 35.90 -9.69
CA GLU A 147 -6.08 35.52 -10.69
C GLU A 147 -6.71 35.24 -12.06
N ARG A 148 -7.82 34.50 -12.11
CA ARG A 148 -8.52 34.18 -13.37
C ARG A 148 -9.13 35.39 -14.05
N LEU A 149 -9.83 36.23 -13.30
CA LEU A 149 -10.41 37.45 -13.85
C LEU A 149 -9.30 38.40 -14.36
N TRP A 150 -8.20 38.52 -13.61
CA TRP A 150 -7.04 39.27 -14.03
C TRP A 150 -6.43 38.73 -15.33
N ALA A 151 -6.32 37.40 -15.47
CA ALA A 151 -5.81 36.75 -16.67
C ALA A 151 -6.68 37.01 -17.92
N VAL A 152 -8.01 37.08 -17.75
CA VAL A 152 -8.94 37.46 -18.84
C VAL A 152 -8.75 38.92 -19.25
N ASP A 153 -8.48 39.80 -18.29
CA ASP A 153 -8.25 41.22 -18.54
C ASP A 153 -6.85 41.51 -19.14
N HIS A 154 -5.88 40.58 -18.98
CA HIS A 154 -4.47 40.76 -19.39
C HIS A 154 -3.94 39.59 -20.26
N PRO A 155 -4.56 39.29 -21.42
CA PRO A 155 -4.20 38.11 -22.23
C PRO A 155 -2.76 38.15 -22.77
N ALA A 156 -2.24 39.34 -23.10
CA ALA A 156 -0.88 39.50 -23.62
C ALA A 156 0.20 39.17 -22.59
N GLU A 157 -0.04 39.49 -21.31
CA GLU A 157 0.88 39.17 -20.22
C GLU A 157 0.87 37.66 -19.92
N MET A 158 -0.30 37.02 -19.98
CA MET A 158 -0.43 35.57 -19.86
C MET A 158 0.30 34.82 -20.98
N GLU A 159 0.20 35.27 -22.22
CA GLU A 159 0.95 34.68 -23.35
C GLU A 159 2.47 34.86 -23.21
N GLN A 160 2.92 35.98 -22.63
CA GLN A 160 4.32 36.22 -22.36
C GLN A 160 4.83 35.31 -21.24
N GLN A 161 4.05 35.15 -20.17
CA GLN A 161 4.35 34.24 -19.06
C GLN A 161 4.41 32.79 -19.54
N GLN A 162 3.44 32.33 -20.34
CA GLN A 162 3.47 30.98 -20.92
C GLN A 162 4.71 30.75 -21.79
N ARG A 163 5.09 31.73 -22.62
CA ARG A 163 6.32 31.64 -23.43
C ARG A 163 7.59 31.61 -22.59
N ALA A 164 7.62 32.32 -21.46
CA ALA A 164 8.75 32.31 -20.53
C ALA A 164 8.85 30.96 -19.80
N GLU A 165 7.73 30.42 -19.29
CA GLU A 165 7.65 29.09 -18.69
C GLU A 165 8.06 28.01 -19.69
N GLU A 166 7.56 28.05 -20.94
CA GLU A 166 7.99 27.12 -21.99
C GLU A 166 9.49 27.21 -22.33
N ALA A 167 10.07 28.41 -22.23
CA ALA A 167 11.50 28.60 -22.48
C ALA A 167 12.35 28.04 -21.33
N GLU A 168 11.95 28.28 -20.08
CA GLU A 168 12.56 27.70 -18.88
C GLU A 168 12.48 26.16 -18.92
N TRP A 169 11.33 25.61 -19.32
CA TRP A 169 11.14 24.18 -19.45
C TRP A 169 12.01 23.54 -20.54
N LYS A 170 12.17 24.21 -21.68
CA LYS A 170 13.11 23.74 -22.71
C LYS A 170 14.54 23.72 -22.19
N GLN A 171 14.91 24.70 -21.36
CA GLN A 171 16.24 24.70 -20.73
C GLN A 171 16.40 23.55 -19.73
N GLU A 172 15.40 23.28 -18.90
CA GLU A 172 15.40 22.14 -17.97
C GLU A 172 15.41 20.79 -18.69
N GLU A 173 14.66 20.65 -19.79
CA GLU A 173 14.63 19.44 -20.62
C GLU A 173 15.98 19.17 -21.28
N ILE A 174 16.67 20.21 -21.75
CA ILE A 174 18.05 20.11 -22.25
C ILE A 174 19.01 19.75 -21.11
N ALA A 175 18.86 20.36 -19.93
CA ALA A 175 19.71 20.08 -18.78
C ALA A 175 19.53 18.66 -18.23
N MET A 176 18.33 18.09 -18.30
CA MET A 176 18.05 16.70 -17.90
C MET A 176 18.53 15.65 -18.91
N GLN A 177 18.87 16.06 -20.15
CA GLN A 177 19.46 15.16 -21.14
C GLN A 177 20.97 14.94 -20.92
N ASP A 178 21.63 15.82 -20.17
CA ASP A 178 23.05 15.69 -19.85
C ASP A 178 23.29 14.86 -18.56
N GLU A 179 24.34 14.06 -18.65
CA GLU A 179 24.89 13.05 -17.73
C GLU A 179 24.52 13.15 -16.22
N ASP A 180 24.01 12.02 -15.71
CA ASP A 180 24.01 11.61 -14.29
C ASP A 180 22.95 12.15 -13.30
N GLY A 181 21.67 12.21 -13.71
CA GLY A 181 20.59 12.67 -12.80
C GLY A 181 19.27 11.90 -12.69
N LEU A 182 18.99 10.85 -13.47
CA LEU A 182 17.60 10.33 -13.56
C LEU A 182 17.39 8.80 -13.61
N ASN A 183 18.37 7.97 -13.23
CA ASN A 183 18.28 6.52 -13.43
C ASN A 183 17.87 5.64 -12.23
N ASP A 184 17.56 6.19 -11.06
CA ASP A 184 17.28 5.34 -9.89
C ASP A 184 15.80 4.93 -9.76
N PHE A 185 14.87 5.57 -10.47
CA PHE A 185 13.42 5.31 -10.35
C PHE A 185 12.74 4.67 -11.57
N GLY A 186 13.51 4.08 -12.50
CA GLY A 186 12.97 3.15 -13.49
C GLY A 186 12.02 3.74 -14.53
N GLN A 187 12.24 4.99 -14.98
CA GLN A 187 11.46 5.59 -16.06
C GLN A 187 11.45 4.68 -17.31
N PRO A 188 10.27 4.40 -17.89
CA PRO A 188 10.17 3.56 -19.06
C PRO A 188 10.72 4.27 -20.30
N CYS A 189 11.26 3.49 -21.23
CA CYS A 189 11.79 3.99 -22.49
C CYS A 189 10.65 4.66 -23.30
N ILE A 190 10.78 5.96 -23.58
CA ILE A 190 9.79 6.69 -24.37
C ILE A 190 9.68 6.12 -25.79
N ASP A 191 10.82 5.75 -26.39
CA ASP A 191 10.84 5.16 -27.73
C ASP A 191 10.12 3.81 -27.76
N TYR A 192 10.21 3.02 -26.68
CA TYR A 192 9.49 1.74 -26.59
C TYR A 192 7.99 1.99 -26.46
N LEU A 193 7.62 2.92 -25.58
CA LEU A 193 6.23 3.31 -25.38
C LEU A 193 5.61 3.94 -26.64
N GLN A 194 6.40 4.52 -27.53
CA GLN A 194 5.97 5.04 -28.83
C GLN A 194 6.13 4.03 -29.98
N GLY A 195 6.72 2.86 -29.74
CA GLY A 195 6.89 1.79 -30.74
C GLY A 195 8.07 1.98 -31.70
N HIS A 196 9.03 2.84 -31.36
CA HIS A 196 10.23 3.14 -32.14
C HIS A 196 11.52 2.50 -31.59
N CYS A 197 11.49 1.94 -30.37
CA CYS A 197 12.69 1.36 -29.76
C CYS A 197 13.12 0.06 -30.44
N SER A 198 14.35 0.02 -30.93
CA SER A 198 14.95 -1.16 -31.57
C SER A 198 15.82 -2.01 -30.64
N TRP A 199 16.10 -1.54 -29.42
CA TRP A 199 16.98 -2.23 -28.46
C TRP A 199 16.31 -3.37 -27.69
N GLY A 200 14.97 -3.43 -27.62
CA GLY A 200 14.27 -4.49 -26.90
C GLY A 200 14.79 -4.66 -25.46
N ASN A 201 15.08 -5.90 -25.05
CA ASN A 201 15.53 -6.22 -23.69
C ASN A 201 16.94 -5.68 -23.34
N SER A 202 17.71 -5.19 -24.31
CA SER A 202 19.02 -4.56 -24.07
C SER A 202 18.96 -3.04 -23.94
N CYS A 203 17.76 -2.43 -23.98
CA CYS A 203 17.61 -1.00 -23.74
C CYS A 203 18.08 -0.61 -22.32
N ARG A 204 18.73 0.55 -22.20
CA ARG A 204 19.16 1.12 -20.90
C ARG A 204 17.95 1.44 -20.02
N LEU A 205 16.86 1.90 -20.64
CA LEU A 205 15.61 2.31 -20.01
C LEU A 205 14.63 1.12 -19.89
N TYR A 206 13.66 1.21 -18.96
CA TYR A 206 12.76 0.10 -18.67
C TYR A 206 11.69 -0.10 -19.76
N HIS A 207 11.39 -1.36 -20.12
CA HIS A 207 10.33 -1.70 -21.07
C HIS A 207 9.15 -2.38 -20.32
N PRO A 208 8.08 -1.65 -19.98
CA PRO A 208 6.90 -2.22 -19.35
C PRO A 208 6.21 -3.24 -20.28
N PRO A 209 6.05 -4.51 -19.88
CA PRO A 209 5.46 -5.53 -20.74
C PRO A 209 4.05 -5.16 -21.25
N GLY A 210 3.85 -5.21 -22.56
CA GLY A 210 2.55 -4.94 -23.18
C GLY A 210 2.18 -3.46 -23.33
N GLU A 211 3.09 -2.53 -23.02
CA GLU A 211 2.88 -1.08 -23.22
C GLU A 211 3.59 -0.51 -24.46
N GLU A 212 4.17 -1.36 -25.31
CA GLU A 212 4.79 -0.95 -26.58
C GLU A 212 3.80 -0.21 -27.48
N GLY A 213 4.19 0.97 -27.99
CA GLY A 213 3.35 1.78 -28.88
C GLY A 213 2.07 2.33 -28.25
N THR A 214 1.94 2.30 -26.93
CA THR A 214 0.72 2.78 -26.24
C THR A 214 0.67 4.29 -26.03
N LEU A 215 1.79 5.00 -26.22
CA LEU A 215 1.90 6.46 -26.18
C LEU A 215 2.02 7.03 -27.60
N PRO A 216 1.17 8.02 -27.97
CA PRO A 216 1.29 8.77 -29.20
C PRO A 216 2.64 9.49 -29.35
N ALA A 217 3.04 9.76 -30.60
CA ALA A 217 4.29 10.43 -30.93
C ALA A 217 4.37 11.87 -30.38
N GLU A 218 3.23 12.51 -30.10
CA GLU A 218 3.17 13.87 -29.54
C GLU A 218 3.48 13.92 -28.03
N CYS A 219 3.62 12.76 -27.37
CA CYS A 219 3.91 12.67 -25.95
C CYS A 219 5.39 12.95 -25.68
N ARG A 220 5.66 13.75 -24.64
CA ARG A 220 7.04 14.16 -24.28
C ARG A 220 7.65 13.22 -23.25
N MET A 221 8.96 13.35 -23.04
CA MET A 221 9.66 12.62 -21.98
C MET A 221 8.99 12.82 -20.62
N GLY A 222 8.71 11.71 -19.95
CA GLY A 222 8.07 11.68 -18.64
C GLY A 222 6.53 11.78 -18.65
N ASP A 223 5.91 12.12 -19.79
CA ASP A 223 4.45 12.01 -19.97
C ASP A 223 4.07 10.53 -19.78
N TRP A 224 2.92 10.30 -19.14
CA TRP A 224 2.57 8.97 -18.67
C TRP A 224 1.11 8.64 -18.93
N LYS A 225 0.87 7.39 -19.33
CA LYS A 225 -0.47 6.86 -19.54
C LYS A 225 -1.01 6.31 -18.23
N CYS A 226 -2.21 6.72 -17.85
CA CYS A 226 -2.86 6.15 -16.67
C CYS A 226 -3.24 4.69 -16.93
N SER A 227 -2.73 3.77 -16.11
CA SER A 227 -3.01 2.32 -16.20
C SER A 227 -4.49 1.98 -16.01
N ALA A 228 -5.26 2.82 -15.30
CA ALA A 228 -6.66 2.56 -15.01
C ALA A 228 -7.65 3.13 -16.03
N CYS A 229 -7.42 4.37 -16.50
CA CYS A 229 -8.37 5.04 -17.40
C CYS A 229 -7.81 5.36 -18.79
N GLY A 230 -6.55 5.01 -19.06
CA GLY A 230 -5.90 5.17 -20.35
C GLY A 230 -5.55 6.62 -20.75
N VAL A 231 -5.90 7.61 -19.92
CA VAL A 231 -5.62 9.03 -20.21
C VAL A 231 -4.14 9.33 -20.07
N ILE A 232 -3.60 10.03 -21.06
CA ILE A 232 -2.22 10.53 -21.07
C ILE A 232 -2.13 11.79 -20.23
N ASN A 233 -1.18 11.81 -19.31
CA ASN A 233 -0.95 12.90 -18.37
C ASN A 233 0.42 13.50 -18.61
N ARG A 234 0.52 14.80 -18.37
CA ARG A 234 1.80 15.52 -18.43
C ARG A 234 2.76 15.03 -17.35
N HIS A 235 4.06 15.05 -17.63
CA HIS A 235 5.08 14.47 -16.76
C HIS A 235 5.07 14.97 -15.30
N PHE A 236 4.79 16.26 -15.09
CA PHE A 236 4.74 16.93 -13.79
C PHE A 236 3.51 16.54 -12.96
N ARG A 237 2.46 16.03 -13.61
CA ARG A 237 1.25 15.61 -12.91
C ARG A 237 1.54 14.31 -12.19
N ARG A 238 1.60 14.38 -10.85
CA ARG A 238 1.69 13.20 -9.98
C ARG A 238 0.43 12.34 -10.00
N ARG A 239 -0.70 12.89 -10.44
CA ARG A 239 -2.01 12.23 -10.48
C ARG A 239 -2.66 12.39 -11.85
N CYS A 240 -3.47 11.42 -12.22
CA CYS A 240 -4.16 11.40 -13.49
C CYS A 240 -5.16 12.56 -13.51
N SER A 241 -5.10 13.36 -14.58
CA SER A 241 -6.02 14.46 -14.83
C SER A 241 -7.49 14.03 -14.81
N ASN A 242 -7.77 12.80 -15.24
CA ASN A 242 -9.12 12.26 -15.42
C ASN A 242 -9.63 11.43 -14.24
N CYS A 243 -8.86 10.46 -13.75
CA CYS A 243 -9.30 9.55 -12.67
C CYS A 243 -8.57 9.76 -11.34
N VAL A 244 -7.66 10.73 -11.25
CA VAL A 244 -6.98 11.16 -10.02
C VAL A 244 -6.04 10.11 -9.41
N ARG A 245 -5.93 8.91 -10.02
CA ARG A 245 -4.94 7.89 -9.63
C ARG A 245 -3.53 8.37 -9.84
N GLU A 246 -2.62 7.92 -8.99
CA GLU A 246 -1.23 8.36 -9.02
C GLU A 246 -0.48 7.87 -10.27
N LYS A 247 0.58 8.60 -10.62
CA LYS A 247 1.51 8.25 -11.70
C LYS A 247 2.09 6.85 -11.43
N PRO A 248 2.01 5.91 -12.40
CA PRO A 248 2.63 4.61 -12.27
C PRO A 248 4.12 4.76 -11.94
N GLN A 249 4.53 4.14 -10.85
CA GLN A 249 5.94 4.01 -10.50
C GLN A 249 6.46 2.77 -11.22
N TYR A 250 7.16 2.98 -12.33
CA TYR A 250 7.76 1.91 -13.10
C TYR A 250 9.00 1.41 -12.36
N LYS A 251 8.84 0.42 -11.48
CA LYS A 251 10.02 -0.23 -10.88
C LYS A 251 10.67 -1.13 -11.92
N LYS A 252 11.92 -0.83 -12.29
CA LYS A 252 12.82 -1.82 -12.89
C LYS A 252 12.89 -2.97 -11.90
N GLY A 253 12.44 -4.16 -12.30
CA GLY A 253 12.51 -5.35 -11.43
C GLY A 253 13.92 -5.45 -10.85
N ARG A 254 14.03 -5.44 -9.52
CA ARG A 254 15.32 -5.49 -8.83
C ARG A 254 16.07 -6.73 -9.32
N GLN A 255 17.24 -6.53 -9.93
CA GLN A 255 18.15 -7.64 -10.16
C GLN A 255 18.66 -8.09 -8.79
N LEU A 256 18.19 -9.24 -8.33
CA LEU A 256 18.63 -9.85 -7.07
C LEU A 256 20.15 -9.99 -7.11
N SER A 257 20.81 -9.61 -6.02
CA SER A 257 22.25 -9.82 -5.86
C SER A 257 22.58 -11.30 -5.95
N VAL A 258 23.87 -11.63 -6.13
CA VAL A 258 24.32 -13.03 -6.14
C VAL A 258 23.92 -13.74 -4.84
N GLU A 259 24.05 -13.05 -3.70
CA GLU A 259 23.65 -13.58 -2.39
C GLU A 259 22.13 -13.75 -2.28
N GLU A 260 21.34 -12.80 -2.81
CA GLU A 260 19.88 -12.93 -2.79
C GLU A 260 19.38 -14.04 -3.71
N LYS A 261 20.05 -14.29 -4.84
CA LYS A 261 19.76 -15.45 -5.70
C LYS A 261 20.10 -16.76 -5.01
N LEU A 262 21.15 -16.78 -4.20
CA LEU A 262 21.51 -17.94 -3.37
C LEU A 262 20.47 -18.17 -2.27
N LEU A 263 20.03 -17.11 -1.58
CA LEU A 263 19.01 -17.18 -0.53
C LEU A 263 17.59 -17.46 -1.05
N SER A 264 17.30 -17.11 -2.31
CA SER A 264 16.02 -17.42 -2.97
C SER A 264 16.06 -18.69 -3.80
N SER A 265 17.22 -19.35 -3.92
CA SER A 265 17.30 -20.67 -4.54
C SER A 265 16.65 -21.71 -3.62
N PRO A 266 15.79 -22.60 -4.14
CA PRO A 266 15.12 -23.59 -3.32
C PRO A 266 16.13 -24.49 -2.63
N ASP A 267 15.94 -24.76 -1.33
CA ASP A 267 16.79 -25.68 -0.57
C ASP A 267 16.79 -27.07 -1.28
N PRO A 268 17.98 -27.65 -1.57
CA PRO A 268 18.09 -28.96 -2.20
C PRO A 268 17.33 -30.07 -1.45
N ASN A 269 17.27 -30.01 -0.12
CA ASN A 269 16.55 -30.98 0.70
C ASN A 269 15.03 -30.83 0.55
N VAL A 270 14.54 -29.59 0.50
CA VAL A 270 13.12 -29.29 0.21
C VAL A 270 12.76 -29.74 -1.21
N THR A 271 13.68 -29.55 -2.16
CA THR A 271 13.52 -29.99 -3.54
C THR A 271 13.45 -31.52 -3.64
N ALA A 272 14.30 -32.24 -2.91
CA ALA A 272 14.28 -33.69 -2.82
C ALA A 272 12.99 -34.21 -2.16
N ALA A 273 12.53 -33.55 -1.09
CA ALA A 273 11.26 -33.88 -0.44
C ALA A 273 10.07 -33.66 -1.39
N PHE A 274 10.05 -32.58 -2.18
CA PHE A 274 9.02 -32.36 -3.19
C PHE A 274 9.05 -33.42 -4.30
N HIS A 275 10.23 -33.81 -4.77
CA HIS A 275 10.37 -34.93 -5.70
C HIS A 275 9.79 -36.23 -5.15
N GLN A 276 10.10 -36.54 -3.88
CA GLN A 276 9.61 -37.73 -3.22
C GLN A 276 8.09 -37.69 -3.01
N GLN A 277 7.53 -36.50 -2.73
CA GLN A 277 6.12 -36.30 -2.47
C GLN A 277 5.26 -36.31 -3.73
N PHE A 278 5.71 -35.63 -4.79
CA PHE A 278 4.91 -35.42 -6.00
C PHE A 278 5.36 -36.27 -7.19
N GLY A 279 6.55 -36.90 -7.11
CA GLY A 279 7.14 -37.65 -8.21
C GLY A 279 7.74 -36.77 -9.32
N TYR A 280 7.85 -35.46 -9.09
CA TYR A 280 8.49 -34.47 -9.98
C TYR A 280 8.81 -33.17 -9.22
N ASN A 281 9.69 -32.32 -9.75
CA ASN A 281 9.93 -30.98 -9.19
C ASN A 281 8.90 -29.98 -9.75
N PRO A 282 8.03 -29.37 -8.92
CA PRO A 282 7.11 -28.33 -9.40
C PRO A 282 7.82 -27.06 -9.88
N TYR A 283 9.06 -26.82 -9.45
CA TYR A 283 9.88 -25.67 -9.87
C TYR A 283 10.63 -25.91 -11.19
N ILE A 284 10.60 -27.13 -11.75
CA ILE A 284 11.17 -27.44 -13.06
C ILE A 284 10.01 -27.75 -14.03
N PRO A 285 9.58 -26.77 -14.86
CA PRO A 285 8.42 -26.93 -15.72
C PRO A 285 8.50 -28.14 -16.66
N ALA A 286 9.70 -28.48 -17.14
CA ALA A 286 9.92 -29.61 -18.02
C ALA A 286 9.55 -30.96 -17.36
N GLU A 287 9.89 -31.14 -16.09
CA GLU A 287 9.58 -32.36 -15.34
C GLU A 287 8.10 -32.45 -15.00
N ALA A 288 7.49 -31.33 -14.60
CA ALA A 288 6.04 -31.27 -14.39
C ALA A 288 5.28 -31.67 -15.66
N ILE A 289 5.68 -31.14 -16.83
CA ILE A 289 5.09 -31.50 -18.12
C ILE A 289 5.26 -32.99 -18.41
N ALA A 290 6.44 -33.56 -18.18
CA ALA A 290 6.70 -34.99 -18.39
C ALA A 290 5.83 -35.88 -17.48
N HIS A 291 5.73 -35.53 -16.20
CA HIS A 291 4.90 -36.24 -15.23
C HIS A 291 3.42 -36.22 -15.62
N PHE A 292 2.89 -35.06 -15.98
CA PHE A 292 1.49 -34.94 -16.39
C PHE A 292 1.21 -35.64 -17.73
N LYS A 293 2.15 -35.60 -18.68
CA LYS A 293 2.03 -36.37 -19.93
C LYS A 293 1.88 -37.87 -19.66
N LEU A 294 2.70 -38.42 -18.77
CA LEU A 294 2.60 -39.82 -18.36
C LEU A 294 1.29 -40.12 -17.63
N ARG A 295 0.83 -39.21 -16.74
CA ARG A 295 -0.45 -39.35 -16.04
C ARG A 295 -1.66 -39.32 -16.98
N PHE A 296 -1.60 -38.51 -18.04
CA PHE A 296 -2.67 -38.39 -19.03
C PHE A 296 -2.56 -39.40 -20.16
N GLU A 297 -1.50 -40.22 -20.18
CA GLU A 297 -1.32 -41.24 -21.20
C GLU A 297 -2.43 -42.31 -21.08
N GLY A 298 -3.25 -42.44 -22.13
CA GLY A 298 -4.40 -43.35 -22.15
C GLY A 298 -5.64 -42.88 -21.37
N MET A 299 -5.64 -41.66 -20.81
CA MET A 299 -6.79 -41.07 -20.11
C MET A 299 -7.59 -40.15 -21.04
N SER A 300 -8.90 -40.36 -21.15
CA SER A 300 -9.79 -39.45 -21.88
C SER A 300 -10.11 -38.20 -21.06
N ASP A 301 -10.39 -37.07 -21.72
CA ASP A 301 -10.81 -35.82 -21.03
C ASP A 301 -12.10 -36.03 -20.21
N GLU A 302 -13.01 -36.87 -20.71
CA GLU A 302 -14.26 -37.18 -20.01
C GLU A 302 -14.01 -37.96 -18.71
N ASP A 303 -13.10 -38.94 -18.74
CA ASP A 303 -12.74 -39.72 -17.55
C ASP A 303 -11.99 -38.87 -16.52
N TYR A 304 -11.07 -38.00 -16.98
CA TYR A 304 -10.38 -37.06 -16.12
C TYR A 304 -11.35 -36.12 -15.40
N ARG A 305 -12.32 -35.53 -16.11
CA ARG A 305 -13.33 -34.65 -15.51
C ARG A 305 -14.20 -35.38 -14.49
N LYS A 306 -14.60 -36.63 -14.78
CA LYS A 306 -15.35 -37.48 -13.85
C LYS A 306 -14.53 -37.77 -12.57
N GLU A 307 -13.25 -38.10 -12.71
CA GLU A 307 -12.34 -38.30 -11.58
C GLU A 307 -12.18 -37.02 -10.74
N ARG A 308 -11.99 -35.85 -11.39
CA ARG A 308 -11.87 -34.56 -10.70
C ARG A 308 -13.14 -34.16 -9.97
N ALA A 309 -14.32 -34.36 -10.57
CA ALA A 309 -15.60 -34.09 -9.94
C ALA A 309 -15.82 -34.98 -8.70
N ALA A 310 -15.51 -36.28 -8.80
CA ALA A 310 -15.55 -37.21 -7.68
C ALA A 310 -14.56 -36.78 -6.56
N ALA A 311 -13.33 -36.42 -6.91
CA ALA A 311 -12.33 -35.95 -5.95
C ALA A 311 -12.76 -34.64 -5.24
N TYR A 312 -13.32 -33.67 -5.96
CA TYR A 312 -13.84 -32.42 -5.38
C TYR A 312 -14.94 -32.68 -4.36
N ARG A 313 -15.90 -33.53 -4.73
CA ARG A 313 -17.04 -33.87 -3.89
C ARG A 313 -16.62 -34.59 -2.61
N MET A 314 -15.68 -35.52 -2.73
CA MET A 314 -15.22 -36.34 -1.61
C MET A 314 -14.22 -35.62 -0.70
N ARG A 315 -13.23 -34.93 -1.28
CA ARG A 315 -12.07 -34.43 -0.54
C ARG A 315 -12.20 -32.97 -0.13
N ILE A 316 -12.78 -32.12 -0.99
CA ILE A 316 -12.91 -30.68 -0.72
C ILE A 316 -14.24 -30.42 0.00
N LEU A 317 -15.33 -31.02 -0.48
CA LEU A 317 -16.65 -30.82 0.09
C LEU A 317 -16.99 -31.83 1.21
N GLY A 318 -16.12 -32.81 1.48
CA GLY A 318 -16.28 -33.77 2.57
C GLY A 318 -17.54 -34.63 2.51
N ARG A 319 -18.14 -34.82 1.33
CA ARG A 319 -19.41 -35.54 1.18
C ARG A 319 -19.20 -37.06 1.26
N PRO A 320 -20.21 -37.85 1.65
CA PRO A 320 -20.12 -39.31 1.62
C PRO A 320 -20.09 -39.83 0.17
N PRO A 321 -19.38 -40.94 -0.09
CA PRO A 321 -19.24 -41.52 -1.41
C PRO A 321 -20.56 -42.16 -1.87
N SER A 322 -20.88 -41.97 -3.14
CA SER A 322 -22.12 -42.44 -3.77
C SER A 322 -21.89 -43.45 -4.89
N ASN A 323 -20.64 -43.65 -5.31
CA ASN A 323 -20.26 -44.58 -6.36
C ASN A 323 -18.83 -45.12 -6.13
N ALA A 324 -18.46 -46.17 -6.86
CA ALA A 324 -17.17 -46.83 -6.70
C ALA A 324 -15.97 -45.92 -7.04
N LEU A 325 -16.15 -44.94 -7.93
CA LEU A 325 -15.11 -43.96 -8.27
C LEU A 325 -14.83 -43.03 -7.08
N GLU A 326 -15.88 -42.53 -6.42
CA GLU A 326 -15.80 -41.71 -5.21
C GLU A 326 -15.21 -42.48 -4.02
N GLU A 327 -15.56 -43.76 -3.87
CA GLU A 327 -14.95 -44.64 -2.85
C GLU A 327 -13.44 -44.80 -3.08
N ARG A 328 -13.03 -45.02 -4.34
CA ARG A 328 -11.60 -45.04 -4.70
C ARG A 328 -10.94 -43.70 -4.43
N CYS A 329 -11.54 -42.58 -4.82
CA CYS A 329 -10.99 -41.24 -4.57
C CYS A 329 -10.83 -40.95 -3.07
N LYS A 330 -11.73 -41.45 -2.23
CA LYS A 330 -11.64 -41.36 -0.76
C LYS A 330 -10.49 -42.20 -0.21
N ALA A 331 -10.27 -43.39 -0.76
CA ALA A 331 -9.21 -44.31 -0.35
C ALA A 331 -7.81 -43.93 -0.87
N THR A 332 -7.71 -43.25 -2.02
CA THR A 332 -6.44 -42.80 -2.58
C THR A 332 -5.84 -41.67 -1.73
N LYS A 333 -4.86 -42.02 -0.90
CA LYS A 333 -3.97 -41.06 -0.22
C LYS A 333 -2.97 -40.52 -1.25
N HIS A 334 -3.09 -39.25 -1.67
CA HIS A 334 -2.07 -38.62 -2.53
C HIS A 334 -0.88 -38.08 -1.75
N PHE A 335 -1.04 -37.91 -0.43
CA PHE A 335 0.08 -37.67 0.47
C PHE A 335 0.34 -39.01 1.16
N PRO A 336 1.49 -39.68 0.94
CA PRO A 336 1.95 -40.60 1.97
C PRO A 336 1.93 -39.78 3.27
N VAL A 337 1.43 -40.38 4.36
CA VAL A 337 1.79 -39.85 5.68
C VAL A 337 3.30 -40.05 5.69
N VAL A 338 4.04 -39.00 5.33
CA VAL A 338 5.45 -38.95 5.64
C VAL A 338 5.42 -38.93 7.16
N ASP A 339 5.69 -40.09 7.74
CA ASP A 339 6.15 -40.18 9.10
C ASP A 339 7.51 -39.47 9.06
N MET A 340 7.47 -38.13 9.06
CA MET A 340 8.59 -37.38 9.55
C MET A 340 8.59 -37.78 11.01
N GLU A 341 9.41 -38.78 11.34
CA GLU A 341 9.68 -39.16 12.71
C GLU A 341 9.79 -37.85 13.49
N PRO A 342 9.01 -37.67 14.57
CA PRO A 342 9.14 -36.46 15.35
C PRO A 342 10.61 -36.36 15.73
N ASP A 343 11.28 -35.30 15.30
CA ASP A 343 12.56 -34.89 15.90
C ASP A 343 12.43 -35.07 17.42
N GLU A 344 13.48 -35.61 18.06
CA GLU A 344 13.54 -36.11 19.45
C GLU A 344 13.11 -35.10 20.56
N ASP A 345 12.49 -33.97 20.20
CA ASP A 345 12.19 -32.80 21.01
C ASP A 345 10.70 -32.64 21.42
N TYR A 346 9.85 -33.66 21.26
CA TYR A 346 8.48 -33.67 21.78
C TYR A 346 8.38 -34.51 23.06
N ASP A 347 8.20 -33.87 24.22
CA ASP A 347 7.89 -34.57 25.47
C ASP A 347 6.38 -34.72 25.65
N MET A 348 5.92 -35.94 25.94
CA MET A 348 4.51 -36.26 26.13
C MET A 348 4.08 -35.88 27.54
N GLY A 349 3.37 -34.76 27.67
CA GLY A 349 2.70 -34.40 28.93
C GLY A 349 1.72 -35.48 29.38
N SER A 350 1.63 -35.71 30.70
CA SER A 350 0.80 -36.76 31.32
C SER A 350 -0.71 -36.69 31.01
N ASP A 351 -1.14 -35.61 30.39
CA ASP A 351 -2.50 -35.28 29.98
C ASP A 351 -2.74 -35.49 28.46
N GLY A 352 -1.77 -36.05 27.74
CA GLY A 352 -1.92 -36.47 26.35
C GLY A 352 -2.10 -35.32 25.34
N ARG A 353 -1.78 -34.09 25.74
CA ARG A 353 -1.82 -32.91 24.87
C ARG A 353 -0.42 -32.59 24.37
N VAL A 354 -0.25 -32.58 23.05
CA VAL A 354 0.97 -32.10 22.40
C VAL A 354 0.97 -30.57 22.47
N ALA A 355 1.73 -30.01 23.40
CA ALA A 355 1.98 -28.57 23.44
C ALA A 355 3.21 -28.27 22.56
N LYS A 356 3.01 -27.51 21.48
CA LYS A 356 4.11 -26.94 20.70
C LYS A 356 4.89 -26.02 21.63
N ARG A 357 6.17 -26.30 21.90
CA ARG A 357 7.06 -25.31 22.49
C ARG A 357 7.09 -24.14 21.50
N GLU A 358 6.52 -22.99 21.84
CA GLU A 358 6.84 -21.74 21.15
C GLU A 358 8.31 -21.43 21.44
N ARG A 359 9.20 -22.06 20.68
CA ARG A 359 10.56 -21.54 20.51
C ARG A 359 10.48 -20.53 19.39
N THR A 360 10.25 -19.28 19.77
CA THR A 360 10.64 -18.14 18.95
C THR A 360 12.16 -18.23 18.77
N GLU A 361 12.62 -18.44 17.54
CA GLU A 361 14.04 -18.40 17.23
C GLU A 361 14.56 -17.01 17.61
N SER A 362 15.62 -16.98 18.44
CA SER A 362 16.30 -15.75 18.85
C SER A 362 16.80 -15.03 17.60
N LEU A 363 16.47 -13.74 17.47
CA LEU A 363 16.87 -12.92 16.31
C LEU A 363 18.37 -12.59 16.31
N VAL A 364 19.08 -12.97 17.39
CA VAL A 364 20.53 -12.84 17.55
C VAL A 364 21.13 -14.25 17.72
N PRO A 365 22.30 -14.54 17.11
CA PRO A 365 23.00 -15.82 17.26
C PRO A 365 23.23 -16.21 18.72
N THR A 366 23.13 -17.50 19.05
CA THR A 366 23.28 -18.00 20.43
C THR A 366 24.68 -17.78 21.03
N SER A 367 25.69 -17.53 20.19
CA SER A 367 27.07 -17.24 20.60
C SER A 367 27.33 -15.77 20.96
N THR A 368 26.35 -14.88 20.77
CA THR A 368 26.51 -13.45 21.06
C THR A 368 26.49 -13.20 22.57
N ALA A 369 27.51 -12.48 23.08
CA ALA A 369 27.59 -12.05 24.47
C ALA A 369 26.38 -11.18 24.86
N ALA A 370 25.92 -11.27 26.10
CA ALA A 370 24.67 -10.63 26.54
C ALA A 370 24.68 -9.10 26.37
N ASN A 371 25.81 -8.43 26.64
CA ASN A 371 25.98 -6.99 26.43
C ASN A 371 25.86 -6.57 24.96
N SER A 372 26.44 -7.35 24.03
CA SER A 372 26.29 -7.13 22.60
C SER A 372 24.87 -7.43 22.12
N ALA A 373 24.22 -8.47 22.67
CA ALA A 373 22.84 -8.80 22.35
C ALA A 373 21.86 -7.70 22.80
N ILE A 374 22.09 -7.08 23.97
CA ILE A 374 21.30 -5.93 24.45
C ILE A 374 21.31 -4.81 23.41
N ALA A 375 22.49 -4.43 22.90
CA ALA A 375 22.63 -3.37 21.92
C ALA A 375 21.94 -3.71 20.59
N LEU A 376 22.09 -4.96 20.12
CA LEU A 376 21.44 -5.41 18.88
C LEU A 376 19.92 -5.39 19.00
N PHE A 377 19.36 -5.91 20.10
CA PHE A 377 17.90 -5.88 20.32
C PHE A 377 17.38 -4.46 20.50
N ALA A 378 18.08 -3.61 21.24
CA ALA A 378 17.70 -2.21 21.40
C ALA A 378 17.73 -1.45 20.06
N GLN A 379 18.74 -1.69 19.23
CA GLN A 379 18.82 -1.12 17.88
C GLN A 379 17.66 -1.60 16.99
N LEU A 380 17.35 -2.90 17.02
CA LEU A 380 16.21 -3.47 16.26
C LEU A 380 14.87 -2.87 16.69
N VAL A 381 14.68 -2.60 17.99
CA VAL A 381 13.49 -1.89 18.50
C VAL A 381 13.41 -0.47 17.93
N MET A 382 14.54 0.24 17.88
CA MET A 382 14.60 1.60 17.32
C MET A 382 14.33 1.63 15.81
N GLU A 383 14.85 0.66 15.06
CA GLU A 383 14.71 0.58 13.60
C GLU A 383 13.31 0.14 13.16
N ARG A 384 12.72 -0.84 13.84
CA ARG A 384 11.40 -1.37 13.48
C ARG A 384 10.25 -0.51 14.01
N GLY A 385 10.49 0.22 15.10
CA GLY A 385 9.47 1.06 15.74
C GLY A 385 8.39 0.25 16.48
N ILE A 386 7.72 0.86 17.46
CA ILE A 386 6.88 0.14 18.45
C ILE A 386 5.65 -0.57 17.84
N LEU A 387 5.24 -0.22 16.63
CA LEU A 387 4.09 -0.83 15.96
C LEU A 387 4.41 -2.15 15.24
N ASP A 388 5.68 -2.52 15.12
CA ASP A 388 6.08 -3.75 14.44
C ASP A 388 5.67 -5.01 15.25
N PRO A 389 5.12 -6.05 14.59
CA PRO A 389 4.59 -7.24 15.26
C PRO A 389 5.64 -8.07 16.00
N THR A 390 6.93 -7.89 15.72
CA THR A 390 8.05 -8.61 16.37
C THR A 390 8.57 -7.89 17.62
N VAL A 391 8.20 -6.63 17.84
CA VAL A 391 8.64 -5.82 18.98
C VAL A 391 8.31 -6.43 20.35
N PRO A 392 7.15 -7.07 20.57
CA PRO A 392 6.89 -7.78 21.83
C PRO A 392 7.94 -8.86 22.14
N GLN A 393 8.38 -9.61 21.12
CA GLN A 393 9.43 -10.62 21.26
C GLN A 393 10.78 -9.94 21.55
N LEU A 394 11.11 -8.86 20.84
CA LEU A 394 12.35 -8.10 21.05
C LEU A 394 12.47 -7.59 22.48
N PHE A 395 11.40 -7.01 23.05
CA PHE A 395 11.40 -6.57 24.45
C PHE A 395 11.53 -7.75 25.44
N ALA A 396 10.92 -8.90 25.15
CA ALA A 396 11.05 -10.09 26.00
C ALA A 396 12.51 -10.59 26.03
N GLU A 397 13.15 -10.71 24.86
CA GLU A 397 14.55 -11.13 24.71
C GLU A 397 15.53 -10.10 25.29
N LEU A 398 15.28 -8.81 25.05
CA LEU A 398 16.05 -7.72 25.65
C LEU A 398 16.04 -7.78 27.18
N SER A 399 14.87 -8.00 27.80
CA SER A 399 14.78 -8.15 29.26
C SER A 399 15.62 -9.33 29.78
N ARG A 400 15.65 -10.43 29.03
CA ARG A 400 16.40 -11.64 29.39
C ARG A 400 17.90 -11.36 29.33
N CYS A 401 18.37 -10.72 28.26
CA CYS A 401 19.77 -10.35 28.11
C CYS A 401 20.21 -9.32 29.16
N ILE A 402 19.36 -8.35 29.52
CA ILE A 402 19.61 -7.39 30.61
C ILE A 402 19.83 -8.11 31.95
N ARG A 403 18.95 -9.05 32.32
CA ARG A 403 19.13 -9.83 33.55
C ARG A 403 20.40 -10.69 33.54
N GLN A 404 20.74 -11.25 32.39
CA GLN A 404 21.96 -12.05 32.22
C GLN A 404 23.21 -11.17 32.37
N ALA A 405 23.26 -10.01 31.70
CA ALA A 405 24.37 -9.06 31.84
C ALA A 405 24.49 -8.54 33.27
N ALA A 406 23.38 -8.21 33.93
CA ALA A 406 23.38 -7.74 35.32
C ALA A 406 23.82 -8.81 36.34
N SER A 407 23.83 -10.10 35.96
CA SER A 407 24.31 -11.19 36.80
C SER A 407 25.82 -11.43 36.69
N ASP A 408 26.48 -10.83 35.69
CA ASP A 408 27.91 -11.00 35.40
C ASP A 408 28.61 -9.64 35.31
N ALA A 409 29.45 -9.34 36.30
CA ALA A 409 30.17 -8.07 36.38
C ALA A 409 31.13 -7.81 35.19
N SER A 410 31.47 -8.84 34.40
CA SER A 410 32.28 -8.70 33.19
C SER A 410 31.48 -8.24 31.95
N MET A 411 30.14 -8.26 32.04
CA MET A 411 29.23 -7.95 30.93
C MET A 411 28.63 -6.55 31.03
N GLN A 412 29.45 -5.56 31.39
CA GLN A 412 29.03 -4.15 31.39
C GLN A 412 28.83 -3.62 29.96
N LEU A 413 27.89 -2.69 29.81
CA LEU A 413 27.66 -1.96 28.58
C LEU A 413 28.73 -0.88 28.42
N ASN A 414 29.22 -0.70 27.20
CA ASN A 414 29.99 0.51 26.86
C ASN A 414 29.04 1.70 26.62
N GLU A 415 29.61 2.91 26.52
CA GLU A 415 28.86 4.16 26.36
C GLU A 415 27.85 4.12 25.20
N THR A 416 28.27 3.65 24.02
CA THR A 416 27.39 3.53 22.86
C THR A 416 26.26 2.52 23.09
N GLN A 417 26.57 1.37 23.68
CA GLN A 417 25.55 0.34 23.98
C GLN A 417 24.53 0.84 25.00
N ALA A 418 24.98 1.62 25.99
CA ALA A 418 24.13 2.25 26.99
C ALA A 418 23.18 3.29 26.35
N GLU A 419 23.68 4.13 25.44
CA GLU A 419 22.86 5.11 24.72
C GLU A 419 21.76 4.46 23.86
N VAL A 420 22.11 3.39 23.14
CA VAL A 420 21.13 2.65 22.32
C VAL A 420 20.06 1.99 23.21
N LEU A 421 20.46 1.38 24.32
CA LEU A 421 19.52 0.83 25.30
C LEU A 421 18.57 1.90 25.85
N MET A 422 19.11 3.06 26.24
CA MET A 422 18.30 4.16 26.79
C MET A 422 17.30 4.70 25.77
N SER A 423 17.72 4.80 24.51
CA SER A 423 16.84 5.23 23.41
C SER A 423 15.67 4.26 23.22
N ALA A 424 15.93 2.95 23.21
CA ALA A 424 14.89 1.92 23.10
C ALA A 424 13.94 1.92 24.31
N CYS A 425 14.47 2.10 25.53
CA CYS A 425 13.65 2.23 26.74
C CYS A 425 12.76 3.47 26.70
N MET A 426 13.29 4.64 26.29
CA MET A 426 12.50 5.86 26.13
C MET A 426 11.40 5.71 25.07
N LEU A 427 11.72 5.05 23.95
CA LEU A 427 10.75 4.77 22.90
C LEU A 427 9.63 3.85 23.40
N GLY A 428 9.96 2.79 24.13
CA GLY A 428 8.97 1.92 24.77
C GLY A 428 8.11 2.67 25.79
N PHE A 429 8.74 3.46 26.66
CA PHE A 429 8.06 4.23 27.71
C PHE A 429 7.10 5.29 27.17
N THR A 430 7.52 6.05 26.16
CA THR A 430 6.65 7.02 25.48
C THR A 430 5.48 6.34 24.77
N ALA A 431 5.74 5.21 24.11
CA ALA A 431 4.69 4.46 23.44
C ALA A 431 3.69 3.80 24.40
N TRP A 432 4.10 3.41 25.61
CA TRP A 432 3.16 2.94 26.63
C TRP A 432 2.11 4.00 26.99
N ASN A 433 2.49 5.27 27.10
CA ASN A 433 1.56 6.37 27.37
C ASN A 433 0.69 6.75 26.15
N ALA A 434 1.23 6.60 24.93
CA ALA A 434 0.56 7.04 23.71
C ALA A 434 -0.25 5.94 23.01
N ASN A 435 0.05 4.66 23.23
CA ASN A 435 -0.47 3.53 22.45
C ASN A 435 -0.92 2.36 23.33
N LYS A 436 -2.23 2.08 23.33
CA LYS A 436 -2.84 0.95 24.04
C LYS A 436 -2.28 -0.42 23.62
N GLY A 437 -1.81 -0.55 22.38
CA GLY A 437 -1.20 -1.78 21.86
C GLY A 437 0.18 -2.09 22.45
N ALA A 438 0.88 -1.09 22.98
CA ALA A 438 2.20 -1.26 23.60
C ALA A 438 2.14 -1.75 25.07
N VAL A 439 0.99 -1.55 25.71
CA VAL A 439 0.76 -1.88 27.14
C VAL A 439 1.08 -3.34 27.49
N PRO A 440 0.68 -4.36 26.70
CA PRO A 440 0.87 -5.76 27.09
C PRO A 440 2.32 -6.22 27.17
N PHE A 441 3.28 -5.53 26.54
CA PHE A 441 4.69 -5.95 26.52
C PHE A 441 5.65 -4.93 27.14
N VAL A 442 5.35 -3.62 27.07
CA VAL A 442 6.21 -2.60 27.70
C VAL A 442 6.14 -2.68 29.23
N ALA A 443 4.96 -2.87 29.82
CA ALA A 443 4.83 -2.95 31.27
C ALA A 443 5.53 -4.20 31.87
N PRO A 444 5.39 -5.41 31.30
CA PRO A 444 6.19 -6.56 31.73
C PRO A 444 7.70 -6.36 31.56
N PHE A 445 8.15 -5.71 30.48
CA PHE A 445 9.56 -5.43 30.25
C PHE A 445 10.18 -4.59 31.39
N PHE A 446 9.59 -3.44 31.71
CA PHE A 446 10.09 -2.56 32.76
C PHE A 446 10.05 -3.20 34.15
N LYS A 447 9.01 -4.00 34.43
CA LYS A 447 8.95 -4.81 35.66
C LYS A 447 10.08 -5.84 35.75
N ALA A 448 10.47 -6.41 34.61
CA ALA A 448 11.44 -7.50 34.55
C ALA A 448 12.92 -7.05 34.55
N ILE A 449 13.20 -5.79 34.22
CA ILE A 449 14.55 -5.21 34.27
C ILE A 449 14.84 -4.47 35.59
N ARG A 450 13.82 -4.23 36.40
CA ARG A 450 13.94 -3.56 37.70
C ARG A 450 15.01 -4.18 38.59
N HIS A 451 15.75 -3.34 39.31
CA HIS A 451 16.87 -3.69 40.20
C HIS A 451 18.15 -4.19 39.49
N ASN A 452 18.20 -4.06 38.16
CA ASN A 452 19.37 -4.41 37.36
C ASN A 452 20.07 -3.17 36.79
N GLU A 453 19.47 -1.98 36.90
CA GLU A 453 19.90 -0.73 36.25
C GLU A 453 21.35 -0.37 36.64
N THR A 454 21.66 -0.42 37.93
CA THR A 454 22.99 -0.09 38.47
C THR A 454 24.06 -1.13 38.16
N LYS A 455 23.68 -2.32 37.66
CA LYS A 455 24.59 -3.43 37.37
C LYS A 455 25.02 -3.48 35.91
N LEU A 456 24.48 -2.62 35.05
CA LEU A 456 24.73 -2.62 33.61
C LEU A 456 25.92 -1.74 33.18
N GLY A 457 26.57 -1.03 34.10
CA GLY A 457 27.67 -0.10 33.77
C GLY A 457 27.19 1.22 33.15
N LEU A 458 25.94 1.60 33.41
CA LEU A 458 25.36 2.89 32.98
C LEU A 458 25.97 4.06 33.75
N SER A 459 25.92 5.28 33.16
CA SER A 459 26.21 6.49 33.91
C SER A 459 25.18 6.70 35.03
N THR A 460 25.53 7.48 36.06
CA THR A 460 24.61 7.77 37.18
C THR A 460 23.27 8.34 36.70
N GLU A 461 23.32 9.26 35.73
CA GLU A 461 22.12 9.87 35.14
C GLU A 461 21.26 8.86 34.38
N GLN A 462 21.89 7.99 33.56
CA GLN A 462 21.19 6.95 32.81
C GLN A 462 20.54 5.91 33.74
N ALA A 463 21.24 5.52 34.81
CA ALA A 463 20.73 4.57 35.80
C ALA A 463 19.52 5.14 36.55
N GLU A 464 19.59 6.39 37.01
CA GLU A 464 18.49 7.09 37.69
C GLU A 464 17.27 7.24 36.75
N GLN A 465 17.50 7.57 35.48
CA GLN A 465 16.43 7.70 34.49
C GLN A 465 15.75 6.35 34.21
N LEU A 466 16.53 5.26 34.06
CA LEU A 466 15.98 3.93 33.83
C LEU A 466 15.20 3.41 35.05
N GLU A 467 15.72 3.66 36.26
CA GLU A 467 15.05 3.34 37.51
C GLU A 467 13.73 4.12 37.67
N SER A 468 13.72 5.41 37.31
CA SER A 468 12.51 6.24 37.30
C SER A 468 11.43 5.67 36.37
N MET A 469 11.80 5.29 35.14
CA MET A 469 10.89 4.64 34.19
C MET A 469 10.35 3.31 34.73
N ALA A 470 11.22 2.47 35.30
CA ALA A 470 10.82 1.17 35.84
C ALA A 470 9.88 1.28 37.05
N ASN A 471 10.11 2.26 37.94
CA ASN A 471 9.30 2.48 39.14
C ASN A 471 7.88 3.00 38.83
N MET A 472 7.64 3.62 37.67
CA MET A 472 6.29 4.06 37.27
C MET A 472 5.31 2.92 37.01
N PHE A 473 5.78 1.68 36.81
CA PHE A 473 4.92 0.52 36.59
C PHE A 473 4.50 -0.20 37.88
N LEU A 474 4.62 0.48 39.04
CA LEU A 474 4.19 0.02 40.37
C LEU A 474 2.82 0.57 40.81
N ALA A 475 2.32 1.61 40.14
CA ALA A 475 1.06 2.28 40.48
C ALA A 475 -0.17 1.55 39.90
#